data_AF-A0A7V4P2G6-F1
#
_entry.id   AF-A0A7V4P2G6-F1
#
_cell.length_a   1.000
_cell.length_b   1.000
_cell.length_c   1.000
_cell.angle_alpha   90.00
_cell.angle_beta   90.00
_cell.angle_gamma   90.00
#
_symmetry.space_group_name_H-M   'P 1'
#
loop_
_entity.id
_entity.type
_entity.pdbx_description
1 polymer ?
#
loop_
_entity_poly.entity_id
_entity_poly.type
_entity_poly.pdbx_seq_one_letter_code
_entity_poly.pdbx_strand_id
1 'polypeptide(L)'
;MTTSHHDSAPLAAGSFVVHHDGQTSSGLSAAQVAELIETHPGADLKIYRIHRVQPDGQMELCGVSAERFQLEDGFFFLRDSLEIARADFLTLCRLAERTPPPCRASVQLAELTGAWRPFVVAMLYPAEYGPDMSDWLLRIGYEGGSTVEGGVSAVTSYLSAERKVVFRQQLWGVMDGTLRQGSDKSAIEAS
;
A
#
# COMPACT_ATOMS: atom_id res chain seq x y z
N MET A 1 -22.77 -7.98 34.78
CA MET A 1 -22.48 -8.01 33.33
C MET A 1 -22.09 -6.60 32.93
N THR A 2 -20.79 -6.33 32.90
CA THR A 2 -20.23 -5.03 32.54
C THR A 2 -20.08 -5.01 31.02
N THR A 3 -20.98 -4.34 30.32
CA THR A 3 -20.78 -4.00 28.91
C THR A 3 -19.64 -3.00 28.86
N SER A 4 -18.44 -3.48 28.52
CA SER A 4 -17.32 -2.63 28.14
C SER A 4 -17.72 -1.85 26.91
N HIS A 5 -18.02 -0.56 27.10
CA HIS A 5 -18.20 0.40 26.02
C HIS A 5 -16.81 0.61 25.42
N HIS A 6 -16.52 -0.13 24.35
CA HIS A 6 -15.37 0.15 23.52
C HIS A 6 -15.71 1.43 22.78
N ASP A 7 -14.97 2.50 23.07
CA ASP A 7 -15.15 3.81 22.45
C ASP A 7 -14.81 3.65 20.95
N SER A 8 -15.84 3.45 20.13
CA SER A 8 -15.69 3.19 18.71
C SER A 8 -15.13 4.44 18.04
N ALA A 9 -13.96 4.34 17.40
CA ALA A 9 -13.45 5.42 16.56
C ALA A 9 -14.51 5.83 15.52
N PRO A 10 -14.66 7.13 15.21
CA PRO A 10 -15.65 7.58 14.24
C PRO A 10 -15.44 6.91 12.89
N LEU A 11 -16.52 6.42 12.29
CA LEU A 11 -16.50 5.75 10.99
C LEU A 11 -16.01 6.72 9.92
N ALA A 12 -14.97 6.32 9.21
CA ALA A 12 -14.32 7.13 8.19
C ALA A 12 -14.16 6.34 6.88
N ALA A 13 -14.20 7.05 5.75
CA ALA A 13 -13.82 6.49 4.46
C ALA A 13 -12.40 5.91 4.54
N GLY A 14 -12.18 4.74 3.95
CA GLY A 14 -10.92 3.98 4.02
C GLY A 14 -10.83 3.01 5.20
N SER A 15 -11.64 3.16 6.25
CA SER A 15 -11.74 2.15 7.33
C SER A 15 -12.61 0.96 6.92
N PHE A 16 -12.63 -0.08 7.74
CA PHE A 16 -13.26 -1.35 7.44
C PHE A 16 -14.37 -1.74 8.42
N VAL A 17 -15.32 -2.51 7.91
CA VAL A 17 -16.35 -3.23 8.65
C VAL A 17 -16.12 -4.72 8.41
N VAL A 18 -16.04 -5.50 9.48
CA VAL A 18 -15.91 -6.96 9.42
C VAL A 18 -17.06 -7.60 10.17
N HIS A 19 -17.71 -8.55 9.52
CA HIS A 19 -18.73 -9.40 10.12
C HIS A 19 -18.22 -10.84 10.26
N HIS A 20 -18.35 -11.38 11.47
CA HIS A 20 -17.89 -12.71 11.87
C HIS A 20 -18.76 -13.24 13.01
N ASP A 21 -19.24 -14.49 12.92
CA ASP A 21 -20.01 -15.16 13.99
C ASP A 21 -21.18 -14.34 14.58
N GLY A 22 -21.91 -13.62 13.73
CA GLY A 22 -23.03 -12.78 14.17
C GLY A 22 -22.60 -11.49 14.88
N GLN A 23 -21.30 -11.24 15.01
CA GLN A 23 -20.71 -10.00 15.52
C GLN A 23 -20.26 -9.12 14.36
N THR A 24 -20.31 -7.80 14.59
CA THR A 24 -19.84 -6.80 13.63
C THR A 24 -18.86 -5.88 14.33
N SER A 25 -17.66 -5.77 13.75
CA SER A 25 -16.65 -4.77 14.13
C SER A 25 -16.56 -3.72 13.02
N SER A 26 -16.43 -2.45 13.39
CA SER A 26 -16.47 -1.33 12.43
C SER A 26 -15.47 -0.25 12.80
N GLY A 27 -14.96 0.47 11.79
CA GLY A 27 -13.91 1.48 11.99
C GLY A 27 -12.52 0.87 12.13
N LEU A 28 -12.34 -0.37 11.65
CA LEU A 28 -11.07 -1.06 11.71
C LEU A 28 -10.10 -0.47 10.67
N SER A 29 -8.83 -0.35 11.03
CA SER A 29 -7.74 -0.14 10.07
C SER A 29 -7.46 -1.42 9.28
N ALA A 30 -6.80 -1.29 8.12
CA ALA A 30 -6.32 -2.44 7.35
C ALA A 30 -5.44 -3.38 8.19
N ALA A 31 -4.55 -2.83 9.03
CA ALA A 31 -3.70 -3.61 9.92
C ALA A 31 -4.51 -4.44 10.94
N GLN A 32 -5.57 -3.87 11.52
CA GLN A 32 -6.45 -4.60 12.44
C GLN A 32 -7.27 -5.68 11.73
N VAL A 33 -7.67 -5.46 10.47
CA VAL A 33 -8.34 -6.50 9.68
C VAL A 33 -7.37 -7.65 9.37
N ALA A 34 -6.12 -7.35 9.02
CA ALA A 34 -5.09 -8.37 8.81
C ALA A 34 -4.88 -9.22 10.08
N GLU A 35 -4.72 -8.59 11.24
CA GLU A 35 -4.62 -9.28 12.54
C GLU A 35 -5.86 -10.16 12.83
N LEU A 36 -7.06 -9.68 12.50
CA LEU A 36 -8.29 -10.44 12.67
C LEU A 36 -8.32 -11.71 11.79
N ILE A 37 -7.87 -11.61 10.54
CA ILE A 37 -7.75 -12.76 9.62
C ILE A 37 -6.73 -13.77 10.16
N GLU A 38 -5.57 -13.30 10.62
CA GLU A 38 -4.50 -14.16 11.15
C GLU A 38 -4.92 -14.91 12.42
N THR A 39 -5.69 -14.26 13.29
CA THR A 39 -6.20 -14.85 14.54
C THR A 39 -7.36 -15.82 14.32
N HIS A 40 -8.04 -15.74 13.18
CA HIS A 40 -9.20 -16.57 12.83
C HIS A 40 -9.01 -17.30 11.48
N PRO A 41 -7.98 -18.15 11.35
CA PRO A 41 -7.69 -18.81 10.08
C PRO A 41 -8.84 -19.74 9.66
N GLY A 42 -9.33 -19.56 8.43
CA GLY A 42 -10.43 -20.35 7.86
C GLY A 42 -11.84 -19.91 8.27
N ALA A 43 -11.96 -18.82 9.03
CA ALA A 43 -13.26 -18.22 9.32
C ALA A 43 -13.90 -17.59 8.07
N ASP A 44 -15.23 -17.66 7.98
CA ASP A 44 -16.01 -16.98 6.94
C ASP A 44 -16.18 -15.49 7.29
N LEU A 45 -15.13 -14.71 7.04
CA LEU A 45 -15.11 -13.26 7.30
C LEU A 45 -15.72 -12.49 6.13
N LYS A 46 -16.75 -11.70 6.40
CA LYS A 46 -17.27 -10.73 5.43
C LYS A 46 -16.65 -9.38 5.71
N ILE A 47 -15.72 -8.99 4.83
CA ILE A 47 -14.94 -7.76 4.98
C ILE A 47 -15.45 -6.72 3.98
N TYR A 48 -15.69 -5.51 4.47
CA TYR A 48 -16.13 -4.39 3.68
C TYR A 48 -15.25 -3.18 3.97
N ARG A 49 -14.78 -2.51 2.92
CA ARG A 49 -14.15 -1.20 3.03
C ARG A 49 -15.21 -0.11 2.92
N ILE A 50 -15.17 0.87 3.81
CA ILE A 50 -16.03 2.05 3.75
C ILE A 50 -15.51 2.95 2.64
N HIS A 51 -16.27 3.08 1.56
CA HIS A 51 -15.95 3.99 0.47
C HIS A 51 -16.34 5.42 0.80
N ARG A 52 -17.53 5.61 1.39
CA ARG A 52 -18.06 6.93 1.74
C ARG A 52 -18.96 6.85 2.96
N VAL A 53 -18.92 7.90 3.79
CA VAL A 53 -19.87 8.14 4.89
C VAL A 53 -20.64 9.42 4.57
N GLN A 54 -21.97 9.36 4.61
CA GLN A 54 -22.85 10.50 4.41
C GLN A 54 -23.14 11.20 5.75
N PRO A 55 -23.50 12.50 5.74
CA PRO A 55 -23.82 13.23 6.98
C PRO A 55 -25.01 12.66 7.76
N ASP A 56 -25.90 11.92 7.11
CA ASP A 56 -27.05 11.24 7.72
C ASP A 56 -26.70 9.87 8.33
N GLY A 57 -25.42 9.47 8.26
CA GLY A 57 -24.91 8.20 8.79
C GLY A 57 -24.99 7.03 7.81
N GLN A 58 -25.51 7.21 6.59
CA GLN A 58 -25.45 6.17 5.57
C GLN A 58 -24.02 5.95 5.07
N MET A 59 -23.70 4.71 4.72
CA MET A 59 -22.38 4.33 4.23
C MET A 59 -22.45 3.55 2.93
N GLU A 60 -21.50 3.82 2.05
CA GLU A 60 -21.23 3.02 0.88
C GLU A 60 -20.10 2.05 1.19
N LEU A 61 -20.35 0.76 0.98
CA LEU A 61 -19.43 -0.33 1.31
C LEU A 61 -18.98 -1.06 0.05
N CYS A 62 -17.67 -1.32 -0.03
CA CYS A 62 -17.09 -2.17 -1.05
C CYS A 62 -16.66 -3.49 -0.42
N GLY A 63 -17.12 -4.63 -0.95
CA GLY A 63 -16.66 -5.94 -0.50
C GLY A 63 -15.16 -6.12 -0.81
N VAL A 64 -14.41 -6.68 0.15
CA VAL A 64 -12.99 -6.99 0.00
C VAL A 64 -12.78 -8.45 0.38
N SER A 65 -12.04 -9.21 -0.43
CA SER A 65 -11.70 -10.59 -0.08
C SER A 65 -10.63 -10.63 1.00
N ALA A 66 -10.71 -11.60 1.92
CA ALA A 66 -9.66 -11.84 2.91
C ALA A 66 -8.31 -12.16 2.24
N GLU A 67 -8.33 -12.84 1.10
CA GLU A 67 -7.15 -13.13 0.27
C GLU A 67 -6.37 -11.87 -0.10
N ARG A 68 -7.06 -10.72 -0.29
CA ARG A 68 -6.38 -9.47 -0.66
C ARG A 68 -5.36 -9.02 0.38
N PHE A 69 -5.58 -9.30 1.66
CA PHE A 69 -4.66 -8.95 2.76
C PHE A 69 -3.39 -9.82 2.78
N GLN A 70 -3.31 -10.83 1.92
CA GLN A 70 -2.15 -11.72 1.77
C GLN A 70 -1.41 -11.48 0.44
N LEU A 71 -1.81 -10.45 -0.32
CA LEU A 71 -1.24 -10.13 -1.62
C LEU A 71 -0.43 -8.83 -1.56
N GLU A 72 0.62 -8.77 -2.37
CA GLU A 72 1.29 -7.52 -2.71
C GLU A 72 0.66 -6.92 -3.97
N ASP A 73 0.48 -5.61 -3.95
CA ASP A 73 0.13 -4.77 -5.10
C ASP A 73 1.29 -3.81 -5.38
N GLY A 74 1.25 -3.10 -6.50
CA GLY A 74 2.35 -2.23 -6.86
C GLY A 74 2.06 -1.25 -7.98
N PHE A 75 2.94 -0.26 -8.10
CA PHE A 75 3.04 0.65 -9.23
C PHE A 75 4.42 0.52 -9.88
N PHE A 76 4.46 0.52 -11.21
CA PHE A 76 5.66 0.31 -12.01
C PHE A 76 5.79 1.45 -13.01
N PHE A 77 6.75 2.33 -12.77
CA PHE A 77 7.00 3.51 -13.60
C PHE A 77 8.15 3.22 -14.57
N LEU A 78 7.82 2.96 -15.83
CA LEU A 78 8.76 2.50 -16.85
C LEU A 78 9.43 3.67 -17.59
N ARG A 79 10.73 3.53 -17.87
CA ARG A 79 11.57 4.52 -18.58
C ARG A 79 12.57 3.84 -19.51
N ASP A 80 13.01 4.60 -20.51
CA ASP A 80 14.01 4.15 -21.50
C ASP A 80 15.45 4.50 -21.10
N SER A 81 15.61 5.40 -20.12
CA SER A 81 16.91 5.90 -19.66
C SER A 81 17.08 5.71 -18.16
N LEU A 82 18.23 5.16 -17.77
CA LEU A 82 18.62 5.00 -16.36
C LEU A 82 18.70 6.34 -15.64
N GLU A 83 19.18 7.38 -16.32
CA GLU A 83 19.34 8.71 -15.75
C GLU A 83 17.98 9.27 -15.31
N ILE A 84 16.98 9.19 -16.19
CA ILE A 84 15.61 9.65 -15.91
C ILE A 84 14.96 8.77 -14.85
N ALA A 85 15.08 7.44 -14.95
CA ALA A 85 14.53 6.52 -13.97
C ALA A 85 15.12 6.74 -12.56
N ARG A 86 16.41 7.08 -12.48
CA ARG A 86 17.07 7.44 -11.23
C ARG A 86 16.56 8.77 -10.67
N ALA A 87 16.34 9.77 -11.53
CA ALA A 87 15.75 11.04 -11.11
C ALA A 87 14.32 10.85 -10.57
N ASP A 88 13.51 10.02 -11.23
CA ASP A 88 12.17 9.64 -10.78
C ASP A 88 12.23 8.95 -9.40
N PHE A 89 13.09 7.94 -9.23
CA PHE A 89 13.30 7.23 -7.96
C PHE A 89 13.63 8.19 -6.81
N LEU A 90 14.61 9.08 -7.03
CA LEU A 90 15.04 10.05 -6.00
C LEU A 90 13.94 11.07 -5.70
N THR A 91 13.17 11.47 -6.70
CA THR A 91 12.04 12.38 -6.54
C THR A 91 10.95 11.73 -5.69
N LEU A 92 10.58 10.47 -5.98
CA LEU A 92 9.61 9.72 -5.19
C LEU A 92 10.04 9.61 -3.72
N CYS A 93 11.30 9.23 -3.47
CA CYS A 93 11.82 9.11 -2.11
C CYS A 93 11.77 10.45 -1.37
N ARG A 94 12.17 11.55 -2.01
CA ARG A 94 12.14 12.89 -1.41
C ARG A 94 10.71 13.37 -1.11
N LEU A 95 9.75 13.09 -2.00
CA LEU A 95 8.34 13.41 -1.77
C LEU A 95 7.80 12.59 -0.60
N ALA A 96 8.13 11.31 -0.52
CA ALA A 96 7.73 10.43 0.58
C ALA A 96 8.31 10.86 1.93
N GLU A 97 9.50 11.45 1.99
CA GLU A 97 10.03 12.03 3.23
C GLU A 97 9.19 13.21 3.74
N ARG A 98 8.62 14.01 2.84
CA ARG A 98 7.81 15.19 3.18
C ARG A 98 6.36 14.84 3.48
N THR A 99 5.85 13.84 2.78
CA THR A 99 4.46 13.37 2.89
C THR A 99 4.50 11.85 2.83
N PRO A 100 4.61 11.18 3.98
CA PRO A 100 4.80 9.72 4.01
C PRO A 100 3.61 8.97 3.41
N PRO A 101 3.84 7.77 2.85
CA PRO A 101 2.78 6.96 2.27
C PRO A 101 1.78 6.46 3.32
N PRO A 102 0.58 6.01 2.89
CA PRO A 102 -0.39 5.34 3.74
C PRO A 102 0.18 4.14 4.50
N CYS A 103 0.96 3.31 3.82
CA CYS A 103 1.56 2.10 4.39
C CYS A 103 3.04 1.99 4.03
N ARG A 104 3.72 1.06 4.69
CA ARG A 104 5.07 0.66 4.37
C ARG A 104 5.14 0.16 2.93
N ALA A 105 6.06 0.71 2.14
CA ALA A 105 6.24 0.35 0.74
C ALA A 105 7.73 0.18 0.38
N SER A 106 8.04 -0.83 -0.42
CA SER A 106 9.39 -1.06 -0.97
C SER A 106 9.50 -0.39 -2.33
N VAL A 107 10.42 0.58 -2.47
CA VAL A 107 10.71 1.22 -3.75
C VAL A 107 12.03 0.70 -4.30
N GLN A 108 12.05 0.33 -5.57
CA GLN A 108 13.22 -0.21 -6.26
C GLN A 108 13.41 0.51 -7.59
N LEU A 109 14.64 0.91 -7.89
CA LEU A 109 15.06 1.16 -9.26
C LEU A 109 15.70 -0.12 -9.78
N ALA A 110 15.17 -0.68 -10.86
CA ALA A 110 15.69 -1.89 -11.47
C ALA A 110 15.86 -1.75 -12.99
N GLU A 111 16.78 -2.54 -13.52
CA GLU A 111 16.95 -2.79 -14.95
C GLU A 111 16.34 -4.16 -15.29
N LEU A 112 15.48 -4.21 -16.30
CA LEU A 112 14.77 -5.38 -16.80
C LEU A 112 15.45 -5.91 -18.07
N THR A 113 15.91 -7.16 -18.03
CA THR A 113 16.61 -7.77 -19.16
C THR A 113 15.64 -8.02 -20.33
N GLY A 114 15.98 -7.53 -21.53
CA GLY A 114 15.22 -7.79 -22.75
C GLY A 114 13.89 -7.02 -22.88
N ALA A 115 13.57 -6.13 -21.95
CA ALA A 115 12.39 -5.28 -22.04
C ALA A 115 12.59 -4.11 -23.01
N TRP A 116 11.52 -3.70 -23.70
CA TRP A 116 11.53 -2.50 -24.56
C TRP A 116 11.86 -1.23 -23.77
N ARG A 117 11.33 -1.13 -22.54
CA ARG A 117 11.66 -0.09 -21.56
C ARG A 117 12.46 -0.74 -20.43
N PRO A 118 13.81 -0.69 -20.47
CA PRO A 118 14.62 -1.51 -19.59
C PRO A 118 14.66 -0.99 -18.15
N PHE A 119 14.23 0.25 -17.84
CA PHE A 119 14.33 0.78 -16.48
C PHE A 119 12.95 0.95 -15.85
N VAL A 120 12.83 0.53 -14.59
CA VAL A 120 11.58 0.61 -13.83
C VAL A 120 11.84 1.15 -12.42
N VAL A 121 11.02 2.12 -12.01
CA VAL A 121 10.82 2.42 -10.59
C VAL A 121 9.61 1.61 -10.13
N ALA A 122 9.85 0.54 -9.38
CA ALA A 122 8.81 -0.31 -8.82
C ALA A 122 8.52 0.11 -7.37
N MET A 123 7.24 0.27 -7.03
CA MET A 123 6.77 0.48 -5.66
C MET A 123 5.83 -0.66 -5.30
N LEU A 124 6.22 -1.46 -4.30
CA LEU A 124 5.48 -2.65 -3.83
C LEU A 124 4.92 -2.39 -2.43
N TYR A 125 3.67 -2.76 -2.19
CA TYR A 125 2.95 -2.51 -0.94
C TYR A 125 1.79 -3.52 -0.73
N PRO A 126 1.25 -3.67 0.49
CA PRO A 126 0.14 -4.59 0.75
C PRO A 126 -1.14 -4.19 0.00
N ALA A 127 -1.80 -5.15 -0.67
CA ALA A 127 -2.79 -4.85 -1.69
C ALA A 127 -4.05 -4.12 -1.16
N GLU A 128 -4.42 -4.30 0.10
CA GLU A 128 -5.54 -3.61 0.73
C GLU A 128 -5.40 -2.08 0.76
N TYR A 129 -4.18 -1.55 0.60
CA TYR A 129 -3.88 -0.11 0.53
C TYR A 129 -3.92 0.47 -0.89
N GLY A 130 -4.24 -0.31 -1.93
CA GLY A 130 -4.23 0.15 -3.34
C GLY A 130 -4.86 1.53 -3.58
N PRO A 131 -6.13 1.74 -3.18
CA PRO A 131 -6.78 3.05 -3.32
C PRO A 131 -6.05 4.18 -2.57
N ASP A 132 -5.60 3.93 -1.33
CA ASP A 132 -4.91 4.94 -0.53
C ASP A 132 -3.56 5.32 -1.13
N MET A 133 -2.84 4.33 -1.68
CA MET A 133 -1.55 4.54 -2.33
C MET A 133 -1.70 5.33 -3.63
N SER A 134 -2.75 5.05 -4.40
CA SER A 134 -3.10 5.83 -5.60
C SER A 134 -3.41 7.28 -5.24
N ASP A 135 -4.28 7.50 -4.26
CA ASP A 135 -4.65 8.84 -3.79
C ASP A 135 -3.45 9.60 -3.23
N TRP A 136 -2.55 8.89 -2.54
CA TRP A 136 -1.31 9.46 -2.04
C TRP A 136 -0.39 9.91 -3.16
N LEU A 137 -0.15 9.09 -4.20
CA LEU A 137 0.67 9.45 -5.36
C LEU A 137 0.15 10.71 -6.05
N LEU A 138 -1.17 10.81 -6.23
CA LEU A 138 -1.83 11.99 -6.79
C LEU A 138 -1.62 13.22 -5.89
N ARG A 139 -1.81 13.07 -4.57
CA ARG A 139 -1.67 14.16 -3.60
C ARG A 139 -0.26 14.71 -3.51
N ILE A 140 0.76 13.86 -3.61
CA ILE A 140 2.17 14.30 -3.62
C ILE A 140 2.62 14.82 -5.00
N GLY A 141 1.75 14.77 -6.01
CA GLY A 141 2.05 15.23 -7.37
C GLY A 141 3.18 14.44 -8.04
N TYR A 142 3.24 13.12 -7.80
CA TYR A 142 4.27 12.30 -8.43
C TYR A 142 3.87 11.90 -9.85
N GLU A 143 4.69 12.29 -10.83
CA GLU A 143 4.46 12.09 -12.28
C GLU A 143 5.59 11.26 -12.92
N GLY A 144 6.08 10.24 -12.20
CA GLY A 144 7.14 9.36 -12.70
C GLY A 144 6.70 8.45 -13.84
N GLY A 145 7.67 7.97 -14.61
CA GLY A 145 7.45 7.04 -15.72
C GLY A 145 6.91 7.69 -17.01
N SER A 146 7.21 7.05 -18.14
CA SER A 146 6.55 7.33 -19.43
C SER A 146 5.36 6.41 -19.66
N THR A 147 5.30 5.31 -18.90
CA THR A 147 4.23 4.33 -18.88
C THR A 147 4.13 3.84 -17.45
N VAL A 148 2.90 3.66 -16.98
CA VAL A 148 2.62 3.20 -15.61
C VAL A 148 1.78 1.93 -15.69
N GLU A 149 2.26 0.89 -15.03
CA GLU A 149 1.51 -0.34 -14.79
C GLU A 149 1.24 -0.46 -13.29
N GLY A 150 0.18 -1.19 -12.93
CA GLY A 150 -0.10 -1.47 -11.53
C GLY A 150 -1.04 -2.66 -11.36
N GLY A 151 -1.23 -3.08 -10.12
CA GLY A 151 -2.00 -4.27 -9.79
C GLY A 151 -1.12 -5.44 -9.36
N VAL A 152 -1.73 -6.38 -8.65
CA VAL A 152 -1.13 -7.66 -8.21
C VAL A 152 -0.50 -8.45 -9.37
N SER A 153 -1.12 -8.44 -10.56
CA SER A 153 -0.56 -9.11 -11.74
C SER A 153 0.75 -8.47 -12.20
N ALA A 154 0.88 -7.15 -12.10
CA ALA A 154 2.12 -6.45 -12.45
C ALA A 154 3.24 -6.77 -11.45
N VAL A 155 2.91 -6.94 -10.17
CA VAL A 155 3.85 -7.45 -9.15
C VAL A 155 4.36 -8.83 -9.52
N THR A 156 3.46 -9.76 -9.86
CA THR A 156 3.85 -11.12 -10.29
C THR A 156 4.80 -11.09 -11.48
N SER A 157 4.49 -10.28 -12.50
CA SER A 157 5.32 -10.11 -13.70
C SER A 157 6.70 -9.55 -13.36
N TYR A 158 6.75 -8.49 -12.54
CA TYR A 158 8.00 -7.86 -12.12
C TYR A 158 8.89 -8.81 -11.29
N LEU A 159 8.30 -9.56 -10.36
CA LEU A 159 9.04 -10.48 -9.50
C LEU A 159 9.57 -11.69 -10.27
N SER A 160 8.85 -12.13 -11.30
CA SER A 160 9.24 -13.26 -12.16
C SER A 160 10.23 -12.87 -13.26
N ALA A 161 10.37 -11.57 -13.57
CA ALA A 161 11.29 -11.09 -14.58
C ALA A 161 12.76 -11.20 -14.13
N GLU A 162 13.65 -11.49 -15.08
CA GLU A 162 15.08 -11.32 -14.89
C GLU A 162 15.38 -9.82 -14.76
N ARG A 163 15.88 -9.42 -13.59
CA ARG A 163 16.10 -8.01 -13.26
C ARG A 163 17.36 -7.81 -12.43
N LYS A 164 17.98 -6.65 -12.61
CA LYS A 164 19.04 -6.14 -11.74
C LYS A 164 18.52 -4.96 -10.95
N VAL A 165 18.39 -5.11 -9.63
CA VAL A 165 18.03 -4.00 -8.75
C VAL A 165 19.26 -3.10 -8.58
N VAL A 166 19.14 -1.83 -8.96
CA VAL A 166 20.19 -0.81 -8.90
C VAL A 166 20.13 -0.03 -7.59
N PHE A 167 18.92 0.36 -7.17
CA PHE A 167 18.67 1.00 -5.88
C PHE A 167 17.44 0.41 -5.21
N ARG A 168 17.43 0.44 -3.87
CA ARG A 168 16.28 0.07 -3.05
C ARG A 168 16.13 1.07 -1.91
N GLN A 169 14.90 1.45 -1.62
CA GLN A 169 14.54 2.28 -0.49
C GLN A 169 13.26 1.74 0.17
N GLN A 170 13.26 1.65 1.49
CA GLN A 170 12.06 1.40 2.27
C GLN A 170 11.38 2.74 2.60
N LEU A 171 10.10 2.86 2.25
CA LEU A 171 9.23 3.93 2.73
C LEU A 171 8.43 3.44 3.94
N TRP A 172 8.11 4.36 4.85
CA TRP A 172 7.44 4.09 6.12
C TRP A 172 6.05 4.75 6.13
N GLY A 173 5.03 3.98 6.51
CA GLY A 173 3.62 4.36 6.41
C GLY A 173 3.10 5.14 7.61
N VAL A 174 2.03 5.92 7.42
CA VAL A 174 1.32 6.65 8.50
C VAL A 174 0.10 5.92 9.05
N MET A 175 -0.55 5.06 8.26
CA MET A 175 -1.80 4.38 8.63
C MET A 175 -1.57 2.98 9.21
N ASP A 176 -0.47 2.33 8.84
CA ASP A 176 -0.11 0.99 9.33
C ASP A 176 0.71 1.01 10.63
N GLY A 177 0.90 2.19 11.24
CA GLY A 177 1.66 2.36 12.46
C GLY A 177 3.18 2.21 12.29
N THR A 178 3.70 2.14 11.05
CA THR A 178 5.13 1.91 10.80
C THR A 178 5.98 3.19 10.75
N LEU A 179 5.42 4.35 11.10
CA LEU A 179 6.15 5.61 11.20
C LEU A 179 7.41 5.42 12.07
N ARG A 180 8.57 5.73 11.50
CA ARG A 180 9.80 5.88 12.29
C ARG A 180 9.61 7.04 13.26
N GLN A 181 9.53 6.75 14.55
CA GLN A 181 9.81 7.75 15.58
C GLN A 181 11.32 8.07 15.51
N GLY A 182 11.66 9.27 15.01
CA GLY A 182 12.94 9.94 15.25
C GLY A 182 14.23 9.19 14.86
N SER A 183 14.78 9.54 13.69
CA SER A 183 16.21 9.53 13.32
C SER A 183 17.08 8.35 13.76
N ASP A 184 17.29 7.40 12.85
CA ASP A 184 18.62 6.79 12.72
C ASP A 184 19.06 6.77 11.25
N LYS A 185 20.23 7.37 11.02
CA LYS A 185 20.87 7.53 9.70
C LYS A 185 21.75 6.32 9.45
N SER A 186 21.30 5.37 8.63
CA SER A 186 22.11 4.42 7.84
C SER A 186 21.15 3.41 7.17
N ALA A 187 21.36 2.88 5.97
CA ALA A 187 22.43 3.00 4.98
C ALA A 187 21.79 2.84 3.59
N ILE A 188 22.30 3.57 2.58
CA ILE A 188 22.06 3.22 1.18
C ILE A 188 23.06 2.10 0.88
N GLU A 189 22.62 0.85 0.86
CA GLU A 189 23.43 -0.26 0.39
C GLU A 189 23.35 -0.33 -1.14
N ALA A 190 24.49 -0.10 -1.79
CA ALA A 190 24.72 -0.47 -3.19
C ALA A 190 25.22 -1.91 -3.22
N SER A 191 24.55 -2.77 -3.98
CA SER A 191 25.06 -4.10 -4.38
C SER A 191 25.95 -4.00 -5.61
#